data_AF-A0A4Q3KRH7-F1
#
_entry.id   AF-A0A4Q3KRH7-F1
#
_cell.length_a   1.000
_cell.length_b   1.000
_cell.length_c   1.000
_cell.angle_alpha   90.00
_cell.angle_beta   90.00
_cell.angle_gamma   90.00
#
_symmetry.space_group_name_H-M   'P 1'
#
loop_
_entity.id
_entity.type
_entity.pdbx_description
1 polymer ?
#
loop_
_entity_poly.entity_id
_entity_poly.type
_entity_poly.pdbx_seq_one_letter_code
_entity_poly.pdbx_strand_id
1 'polypeptide(L)'
;MSMTVAALHKALGKLIEQGHGRKPVQINKGTFRHPLEDDGVVIMGVEAIDGPQWLPTADDDGGTKWNKDGTEAGKRVVILKGGSNDR
;
A
#
# COMPACT_ATOMS: atom_id res chain seq x y z
N MET A 1 -10.19 13.68 1.04
CA MET A 1 -9.43 14.83 1.60
C MET A 1 -8.04 14.30 1.92
N SER A 2 -6.98 14.90 1.38
CA SER A 2 -5.64 14.34 1.51
C SER A 2 -5.10 14.43 2.95
N MET A 3 -4.36 13.40 3.37
CA MET A 3 -3.68 13.35 4.66
C MET A 3 -2.59 14.41 4.74
N THR A 4 -2.52 15.09 5.89
CA THR A 4 -1.42 15.99 6.22
C THR A 4 -0.20 15.19 6.68
N VAL A 5 0.98 15.82 6.65
CA VAL A 5 2.22 15.25 7.22
C VAL A 5 2.02 14.84 8.68
N ALA A 6 1.36 15.68 9.49
CA ALA A 6 1.10 15.40 10.89
C ALA A 6 0.19 14.18 11.09
N ALA A 7 -0.87 14.05 10.29
CA ALA A 7 -1.77 12.90 10.34
C ALA A 7 -1.05 11.60 9.92
N LEU A 8 -0.25 11.66 8.86
CA LEU A 8 0.56 10.55 8.38
C LEU A 8 1.58 10.11 9.42
N HIS A 9 2.35 11.06 9.97
CA HIS A 9 3.33 10.80 11.03
C HIS A 9 2.68 10.15 12.25
N LYS A 10 1.54 10.68 12.73
CA LYS A 10 0.83 10.13 13.89
C LYS A 10 0.37 8.69 13.64
N ALA A 11 -0.14 8.39 12.45
CA ALA A 11 -0.61 7.05 12.10
C ALA A 11 0.55 6.04 11.99
N LEU A 12 1.65 6.42 11.33
CA LEU A 12 2.85 5.58 11.26
C LEU A 12 3.52 5.40 12.62
N GLY A 13 3.54 6.44 13.46
CA GLY A 13 4.05 6.39 14.83
C GLY A 13 3.34 5.31 15.67
N LYS A 14 2.00 5.25 15.60
CA LYS A 14 1.22 4.19 16.25
C LYS A 14 1.62 2.78 15.77
N LEU A 15 1.86 2.61 14.47
CA LEU A 15 2.30 1.31 13.93
C LEU A 15 3.71 0.93 14.41
N ILE A 16 4.58 1.92 14.58
CA ILE A 16 5.91 1.71 15.17
C ILE A 16 5.78 1.26 16.63
N GLU A 17 4.96 1.93 17.43
CA GLU A 17 4.66 1.56 18.83
C GLU A 17 4.10 0.13 18.95
N GLN A 18 3.34 -0.32 17.95
CA GLN A 18 2.81 -1.69 17.86
C GLN A 18 3.83 -2.73 17.36
N GLY A 19 5.09 -2.34 17.12
CA GLY A 19 6.16 -3.26 16.69
C GLY A 19 6.20 -3.50 15.17
N HIS A 20 5.52 -2.66 14.37
CA HIS A 20 5.50 -2.78 12.91
C HIS A 20 6.50 -1.88 12.19
N GLY A 21 7.42 -1.23 12.91
CA GLY A 21 8.36 -0.25 12.35
C GLY A 21 9.32 -0.76 11.25
N ARG A 22 9.47 -2.09 11.10
CA ARG A 22 10.27 -2.70 10.02
C ARG A 22 9.45 -3.16 8.82
N LYS A 23 8.12 -2.99 8.83
CA LYS A 23 7.28 -3.39 7.71
C LYS A 23 7.40 -2.35 6.58
N PRO A 24 7.55 -2.79 5.32
CA PRO A 24 7.62 -1.86 4.21
C PRO A 24 6.27 -1.15 4.02
N VAL A 25 6.34 0.08 3.51
CA VAL A 25 5.17 0.88 3.14
C VAL A 25 5.02 0.83 1.61
N GLN A 26 3.81 0.62 1.12
CA GLN A 26 3.53 0.46 -0.31
C GLN A 26 2.29 1.25 -0.74
N ILE A 27 2.20 1.58 -2.03
CA ILE A 27 1.08 2.30 -2.64
C ILE A 27 0.09 1.29 -3.22
N ASN A 28 -1.19 1.41 -2.91
CA ASN A 28 -2.24 0.66 -3.59
C ASN A 28 -2.59 1.31 -4.94
N LYS A 29 -2.00 0.82 -6.03
CA LYS A 29 -2.28 1.29 -7.40
C LYS A 29 -3.74 1.19 -7.83
N GLY A 30 -4.54 0.30 -7.24
CA GLY A 30 -5.99 0.26 -7.51
C GLY A 30 -6.71 1.50 -7.01
N THR A 31 -6.25 2.08 -5.90
CA THR A 31 -6.81 3.34 -5.33
C THR A 31 -6.09 4.60 -5.79
N PHE A 32 -4.88 4.44 -6.34
CA PHE A 32 -4.09 5.49 -6.97
C PHE A 32 -4.18 5.32 -8.49
N ARG A 33 -5.36 5.64 -9.02
CA ARG A 33 -5.68 5.62 -10.44
C ARG A 33 -6.29 6.95 -10.87
N HIS A 34 -5.70 7.59 -11.87
CA HIS A 34 -6.27 8.75 -12.56
C HIS A 34 -6.20 8.58 -14.09
N PRO A 35 -7.21 8.99 -14.88
CA PRO A 35 -7.17 8.89 -16.34
C PRO A 35 -6.01 9.64 -17.01
N LEU A 36 -5.55 10.70 -16.36
CA LEU A 36 -4.40 11.54 -16.76
C LEU A 36 -3.14 11.17 -15.97
N GLU A 37 -2.85 9.88 -15.77
CA GLU A 37 -1.57 9.46 -15.15
C GLU A 37 -0.40 9.57 -16.14
N ASP A 38 -0.66 9.31 -17.43
CA ASP A 38 0.38 9.19 -18.46
C ASP A 38 0.95 10.54 -18.93
N ASP A 39 0.26 11.65 -18.65
CA ASP A 39 0.74 13.00 -18.96
C ASP A 39 1.58 13.62 -17.83
N GLY A 40 1.69 12.94 -16.68
CA GLY A 40 2.46 13.37 -15.52
C GLY A 40 1.88 14.58 -14.77
N VAL A 41 0.68 15.05 -15.13
CA VAL A 41 0.09 16.28 -14.57
C VAL A 41 -0.57 16.02 -13.21
N VAL A 42 -0.95 14.77 -12.93
CA VAL A 42 -1.75 14.44 -11.74
C VAL A 42 -0.93 13.83 -10.63
N ILE A 43 -0.77 14.61 -9.55
CA ILE A 43 -0.22 14.15 -8.28
C ILE A 43 -1.40 13.86 -7.33
N MET A 44 -1.60 12.58 -7.00
CA MET A 44 -2.66 12.17 -6.08
C MET A 44 -2.20 12.23 -4.63
N GLY A 45 -3.07 12.76 -3.77
CA GLY A 45 -2.86 12.74 -2.33
C GLY A 45 -3.13 11.37 -1.72
N VAL A 46 -2.40 11.03 -0.66
CA VAL A 46 -2.74 9.90 0.22
C VAL A 46 -4.01 10.28 0.99
N GLU A 47 -4.97 9.37 1.08
CA GLU A 47 -6.21 9.60 1.83
C GLU A 47 -6.36 8.66 3.03
N ALA A 48 -5.78 7.46 2.96
CA ALA A 48 -5.83 6.51 4.05
C ALA A 48 -4.56 5.65 4.16
N ILE A 49 -4.39 5.05 5.33
CA ILE A 49 -3.34 4.08 5.65
C ILE A 49 -4.02 2.83 6.20
N ASP A 50 -3.58 1.67 5.72
CA ASP A 50 -4.12 0.38 6.13
C ASP A 50 -2.97 -0.59 6.43
N GLY A 51 -3.20 -1.49 7.38
CA GLY A 51 -2.28 -2.57 7.71
C GLY A 51 -1.68 -2.54 9.12
N PRO A 52 -0.75 -3.47 9.41
CA PRO A 52 -0.10 -4.36 8.46
C PRO A 52 -1.03 -5.39 7.81
N GLN A 53 -1.03 -5.45 6.48
CA GLN A 53 -1.79 -6.41 5.69
C GLN A 53 -0.87 -7.46 5.07
N TRP A 54 -1.37 -8.68 4.91
CA TRP A 54 -0.69 -9.70 4.12
C TRP A 54 -0.88 -9.41 2.63
N LEU A 55 0.22 -9.36 1.89
CA LEU A 55 0.23 -9.22 0.44
C LEU A 55 0.90 -10.46 -0.16
N PRO A 56 0.20 -11.25 -1.01
CA PRO A 56 0.81 -12.36 -1.72
C PRO A 56 1.87 -11.84 -2.71
N THR A 57 2.89 -12.66 -2.94
CA THR A 57 3.93 -12.37 -3.93
C THR A 57 3.56 -13.09 -5.22
N ALA A 58 3.59 -12.36 -6.33
CA ALA A 58 3.49 -12.99 -7.64
C ALA A 58 4.76 -13.81 -7.92
N ASP A 59 4.63 -14.90 -8.65
CA ASP A 59 5.79 -15.57 -9.26
C ASP A 59 6.25 -14.79 -10.51
N ASP A 60 7.16 -15.39 -11.27
CA ASP A 60 7.77 -14.73 -12.43
C ASP A 60 6.83 -14.65 -13.64
N ASP A 61 5.67 -15.33 -13.63
CA ASP A 61 4.68 -15.30 -14.72
C ASP A 61 3.35 -14.62 -14.36
N GLY A 62 3.26 -14.07 -13.14
CA GLY A 62 2.09 -13.36 -12.66
C GLY A 62 1.08 -14.24 -11.93
N GLY A 63 1.36 -15.53 -11.78
CA GLY A 63 0.66 -16.46 -10.90
C GLY A 63 0.99 -16.27 -9.41
N THR A 64 0.34 -17.07 -8.57
CA THR A 64 0.60 -17.07 -7.12
C THR A 64 1.90 -17.81 -6.84
N LYS A 65 2.84 -17.15 -6.17
CA LYS A 65 4.07 -17.80 -5.72
C LYS A 65 3.80 -18.69 -4.50
N TRP A 66 4.28 -19.92 -4.54
CA TRP A 66 4.21 -20.89 -3.44
C TRP A 66 5.60 -21.17 -2.86
N ASN A 67 5.66 -21.34 -1.54
CA ASN A 67 6.85 -21.80 -0.83
C ASN A 67 7.00 -23.33 -0.96
N LYS A 68 8.20 -23.85 -0.65
CA LYS A 68 8.47 -25.30 -0.69
C LYS A 68 7.62 -26.12 0.30
N ASP A 69 7.10 -25.48 1.34
CA ASP A 69 6.24 -26.10 2.34
C ASP A 69 4.75 -26.12 1.94
N GLY A 70 4.42 -25.62 0.73
CA GLY A 70 3.05 -25.58 0.22
C GLY A 70 2.23 -24.38 0.71
N THR A 71 2.83 -23.40 1.41
CA THR A 71 2.16 -22.15 1.79
C THR A 71 2.33 -21.06 0.72
N GLU A 72 1.40 -20.10 0.66
CA GLU A 72 1.55 -18.93 -0.22
C GLU A 72 2.73 -18.06 0.23
N ALA A 73 3.57 -17.67 -0.72
CA ALA A 73 4.64 -16.73 -0.47
C ALA A 73 4.07 -15.30 -0.42
N GLY A 74 4.49 -14.52 0.57
CA GLY A 74 3.99 -13.16 0.74
C GLY A 74 4.77 -12.37 1.77
N LYS A 75 4.31 -11.15 2.00
CA LYS A 75 4.89 -10.23 2.97
C LYS A 75 3.82 -9.43 3.67
N ARG A 76 4.07 -9.05 4.93
CA ARG A 76 3.24 -8.07 5.64
C ARG A 76 3.71 -6.66 5.35
N VAL A 77 2.80 -5.80 4.91
CA VAL A 77 3.10 -4.44 4.46
C VAL A 77 2.09 -3.45 5.02
N VAL A 78 2.47 -2.17 5.08
CA VAL A 78 1.54 -1.06 5.33
C VAL A 78 1.18 -0.46 3.98
N ILE A 79 -0.11 -0.24 3.74
CA ILE A 79 -0.64 0.19 2.46
C ILE A 79 -1.14 1.64 2.57
N LEU A 80 -0.65 2.51 1.72
CA LEU A 80 -1.22 3.83 1.49
C LEU A 80 -2.28 3.72 0.41
N LYS A 81 -3.46 4.32 0.65
CA LYS A 81 -4.58 4.35 -0.28
C LYS A 81 -4.87 5.78 -0.73
N GLY A 82 -5.20 5.91 -2.01
CA GLY A 82 -5.70 7.14 -2.62
C GLY A 82 -7.23 7.20 -2.54
N GLY A 83 -7.78 8.35 -2.92
CA GLY A 83 -9.21 8.47 -3.20
C GLY A 83 -9.43 8.17 -4.67
N SER A 84 -9.64 6.90 -5.03
CA SER A 84 -10.02 6.56 -6.39
C SER A 84 -11.30 7.32 -6.73
N ASN A 85 -11.21 8.32 -7.61
CA ASN A 85 -12.39 8.88 -8.25
C ASN A 85 -12.86 7.83 -9.26
N ASP A 86 -13.63 6.84 -8.80
CA ASP A 86 -14.64 6.22 -9.65
C ASP A 86 -15.69 7.32 -9.91
N ARG A 87 -15.45 8.10 -10.96
CA ARG A 87 -16.45 8.94 -11.62
C ARG A 87 -16.38 8.71 -13.11
#